data_AF-A0A7X9CQJ7-F1
#
_entry.id   AF-A0A7X9CQJ7-F1
#
_cell.length_a   1.000
_cell.length_b   1.000
_cell.length_c   1.000
_cell.angle_alpha   90.00
_cell.angle_beta   90.00
_cell.angle_gamma   90.00
#
_symmetry.space_group_name_H-M   'P 1'
#
loop_
_entity.id
_entity.type
_entity.pdbx_description
1 polymer ?
#
loop_
_entity_poly.entity_id
_entity_poly.type
_entity_poly.pdbx_seq_one_letter_code
_entity_poly.pdbx_strand_id
1 'polypeptide(L)' 'PPEISGDIARDGIYLLGGLSRLGGLSEYISSQLNIPVIKVEHPQNITGIGTGKACKHFKKIKNSKRF' A
#
# COMPACT_ATOMS: atom_id res chain seq x y z
N PRO A 1 -2.16 18.18 1.29
CA PRO A 1 -2.62 18.67 2.62
C PRO A 1 -1.66 18.19 3.70
N PRO A 2 -1.34 19.04 4.68
CA PRO A 2 -0.43 18.68 5.77
C PRO A 2 -0.87 17.42 6.52
N GLU A 3 -2.18 17.14 6.59
CA GLU A 3 -2.73 15.95 7.24
C GLU A 3 -2.27 14.65 6.55
N ILE A 4 -2.36 14.60 5.23
CA ILE A 4 -1.97 13.41 4.45
C ILE A 4 -0.45 13.19 4.49
N SER A 5 0.33 14.26 4.43
CA SER A 5 1.80 14.16 4.51
C SER A 5 2.26 13.70 5.90
N GLY A 6 1.60 14.15 6.97
CA GLY A 6 1.85 13.69 8.33
C GLY A 6 1.51 12.21 8.52
N ASP A 7 0.40 11.75 7.95
CA ASP A 7 0.01 10.34 7.99
C ASP A 7 1.00 9.45 7.21
N ILE A 8 1.43 9.85 6.00
CA ILE A 8 2.43 9.09 5.24
C ILE A 8 3.78 9.04 5.98
N ALA A 9 4.22 10.14 6.60
CA ALA A 9 5.47 10.17 7.34
C ALA A 9 5.44 9.28 8.59
N ARG A 10 4.27 9.16 9.24
CA ARG A 10 4.07 8.31 10.42
C ARG A 10 3.90 6.84 10.04
N ASP A 11 3.03 6.55 9.08
CA ASP A 11 2.57 5.19 8.77
C ASP A 11 3.46 4.51 7.71
N GLY A 12 4.25 5.29 6.97
CA GLY A 12 5.22 4.81 6.00
C GLY A 12 4.64 4.41 4.65
N ILE A 13 5.48 3.77 3.84
CA ILE A 13 5.14 3.29 2.49
C ILE A 13 5.25 1.78 2.46
N TYR A 14 4.20 1.11 2.01
CA TYR A 14 4.22 -0.33 1.75
C TYR A 14 4.57 -0.59 0.29
N LEU A 15 5.66 -1.31 0.05
CA LEU A 15 6.12 -1.64 -1.30
C LEU A 15 5.52 -2.98 -1.74
N LEU A 16 4.79 -2.92 -2.84
CA LEU A 16 3.93 -3.97 -3.39
C LEU A 16 4.39 -4.36 -4.81
N GLY A 17 3.91 -5.49 -5.33
CA GLY A 17 4.18 -5.95 -6.68
C GLY A 17 5.57 -6.60 -6.88
N GLY A 18 5.85 -7.06 -8.10
CA GLY A 18 7.13 -7.71 -8.43
C GLY A 18 8.35 -6.79 -8.27
N LEU A 19 8.18 -5.49 -8.50
CA LEU A 19 9.26 -4.50 -8.37
C LEU A 19 9.78 -4.37 -6.94
N SER A 20 8.96 -4.67 -5.93
CA SER A 20 9.39 -4.67 -4.52
C SER A 20 10.52 -5.67 -4.21
N ARG A 21 10.73 -6.67 -5.08
CA ARG A 21 11.81 -7.67 -4.96
C ARG A 21 13.13 -7.20 -5.55
N LEU A 22 13.14 -6.06 -6.24
CA LEU A 22 14.38 -5.48 -6.73
C LEU A 22 15.27 -5.11 -5.54
N GLY A 23 16.48 -5.69 -5.52
CA GLY A 23 17.43 -5.48 -4.44
C GLY A 23 17.73 -3.99 -4.26
N GLY A 24 17.67 -3.50 -3.01
CA GLY A 24 17.98 -2.12 -2.68
C GLY A 24 16.89 -1.09 -3.00
N LEU A 25 15.78 -1.46 -3.67
CA LEU A 25 14.74 -0.50 -4.04
C LEU A 25 14.04 0.11 -2.81
N SER A 26 13.73 -0.73 -1.81
CA SER A 26 13.09 -0.28 -0.57
C SER A 26 14.00 0.67 0.20
N GLU A 27 15.28 0.31 0.29
CA GLU A 27 16.33 1.05 0.97
C GLU A 27 16.58 2.39 0.26
N TYR A 28 16.62 2.40 -1.07
CA TYR A 28 16.78 3.61 -1.89
C TYR A 28 15.61 4.58 -1.70
N ILE A 29 14.36 4.12 -1.84
CA ILE A 29 13.18 4.97 -1.65
C ILE A 29 13.14 5.52 -0.21
N SER A 30 13.45 4.68 0.78
CA SER A 30 13.47 5.10 2.18
C SER A 30 14.53 6.17 2.42
N SER A 31 15.71 6.04 1.82
CA SER A 31 16.78 7.05 1.90
C SER A 31 16.41 8.36 1.21
N GLN A 32 15.73 8.33 0.06
CA GLN A 32 15.35 9.55 -0.67
C GLN A 32 14.24 10.34 0.03
N LEU A 33 13.29 9.63 0.64
CA LEU A 33 12.11 10.26 1.25
C LEU A 33 12.28 10.48 2.75
N ASN A 34 13.28 9.86 3.38
CA ASN A 34 13.46 9.83 4.83
C ASN A 34 12.20 9.34 5.57
N ILE A 35 11.50 8.39 4.95
CA ILE A 35 10.25 7.77 5.41
C ILE A 35 10.45 6.24 5.40
N PRO A 36 9.92 5.49 6.38
CA PRO A 36 10.02 4.04 6.40
C PRO A 36 9.33 3.40 5.18
N VAL A 37 10.04 2.51 4.49
CA VAL A 37 9.50 1.72 3.38
C VAL A 37 9.52 0.25 3.77
N ILE A 38 8.34 -0.37 3.82
CA ILE A 38 8.14 -1.76 4.25
C ILE A 38 7.95 -2.65 3.02
N LYS A 39 8.81 -3.66 2.87
CA LYS A 39 8.61 -4.77 1.92
C LYS A 39 7.57 -5.74 2.46
N VAL A 40 6.51 -5.99 1.68
CA VAL A 40 5.42 -6.88 2.08
C VAL A 40 5.71 -8.33 1.67
N GLU A 41 5.29 -9.29 2.49
CA GLU A 41 5.38 -10.71 2.14
C GLU A 41 4.52 -11.07 0.93
N HIS A 42 5.07 -11.90 0.03
CA HIS A 42 4.41 -12.32 -1.21
C HIS A 42 3.77 -11.17 -2.02
N PRO A 43 4.57 -10.15 -2.41
CA PRO A 43 4.08 -8.90 -2.98
C PRO A 43 3.44 -9.05 -4.38
N GLN A 44 3.54 -10.22 -5.00
CA GLN A 44 2.81 -10.54 -6.24
C GLN A 44 1.35 -10.98 -6.01
N ASN A 45 1.01 -11.52 -4.83
CA ASN A 45 -0.31 -12.14 -4.58
C ASN A 45 -1.33 -11.14 -4.03
N ILE A 46 -0.85 -10.06 -3.42
CA ILE A 46 -1.63 -9.02 -2.75
C ILE A 46 -2.73 -8.39 -3.61
N THR A 47 -2.51 -8.17 -4.91
CA THR A 47 -3.55 -7.61 -5.80
C THR A 47 -4.72 -8.58 -5.94
N GLY A 48 -4.45 -9.87 -6.16
CA GLY A 48 -5.48 -10.91 -6.26
C GLY A 48 -6.22 -11.13 -4.93
N ILE A 49 -5.47 -11.20 -3.82
CA ILE A 49 -6.03 -11.31 -2.48
C ILE A 49 -6.90 -10.09 -2.14
N GLY A 50 -6.40 -8.89 -2.40
CA GLY A 50 -7.10 -7.62 -2.14
C GLY A 50 -8.38 -7.52 -2.96
N THR A 51 -8.32 -7.88 -4.24
CA THR A 51 -9.48 -7.93 -5.13
C THR A 51 -10.51 -8.94 -4.63
N GLY A 52 -10.09 -10.16 -4.28
CA GLY A 52 -10.99 -11.16 -3.71
C GLY A 52 -11.66 -10.71 -2.41
N LYS A 53 -10.92 -10.04 -1.52
CA LYS A 53 -11.46 -9.43 -0.30
C LYS A 53 -12.45 -8.30 -0.61
N ALA A 54 -12.16 -7.45 -1.58
CA ALA A 54 -13.04 -6.37 -2.00
C ALA A 54 -14.35 -6.91 -2.60
N CYS A 55 -14.28 -7.96 -3.43
CA CYS A 55 -15.46 -8.63 -3.99
C CYS A 55 -16.41 -9.18 -2.92
N LYS A 56 -15.88 -9.71 -1.81
CA LYS A 56 -16.71 -10.18 -0.67
C LYS A 56 -17.50 -9.04 -0.01
N HIS A 57 -16.97 -7.82 -0.04
CA HIS A 57 -17.60 -6.63 0.54
C HIS A 57 -18.31 -5.76 -0.50
N PHE A 58 -18.36 -6.20 -1.75
CA PHE A 58 -18.88 -5.40 -2.87
C PHE A 58 -20.33 -4.98 -2.66
N LYS A 59 -21.14 -5.82 -2.00
CA LYS A 59 -22.52 -5.48 -1.60
C LYS A 59 -22.58 -4.33 -0.57
N LYS A 60 -21.64 -4.26 0.38
CA LYS A 60 -21.54 -3.13 1.34
C LYS A 60 -21.05 -1.86 0.65
N ILE A 61 -20.10 -1.97 -0.28
CA ILE A 61 -19.55 -0.82 -1.04
C ILE A 61 -20.63 -0.20 -1.92
N LYS A 62 -21.44 -1.01 -2.62
CA LYS A 62 -22.51 -0.53 -3.50
C LYS A 62 -23.60 0.24 -2.73
N ASN A 63 -23.85 -0.11 -1.47
CA ASN A 63 -24.81 0.57 -0.59
C ASN A 63 -24.22 1.78 0.16
N SER A 64 -22.92 2.02 0.07
CA SER A 64 -22.23 3.17 0.66
C SER A 64 -22.15 4.36 -0.30
N LYS A 65 -23.10 4.49 -1.25
CA LYS A 65 -23.36 5.77 -1.92
C LYS A 65 -24.07 6.69 -0.93
N ARG A 66 -23.30 7.30 -0.04
CA ARG A 66 -23.65 8.53 0.67
C ARG A 66 -22.64 9.57 0.22
N PHE A 67 -23.04 10.36 -0.77
CA PHE A 67 -22.66 11.77 -0.77
C PHE A 67 -23.48 12.46 0.31
#